data_AF-A0A7H9NIU1-F1
#
_entry.id   AF-A0A7H9NIU1-F1
#
_cell.length_a   1.000
_cell.length_b   1.000
_cell.length_c   1.000
_cell.angle_alpha   90.00
_cell.angle_beta   90.00
_cell.angle_gamma   90.00
#
_symmetry.space_group_name_H-M   'P 1'
#
loop_
_entity.id
_entity.type
_entity.pdbx_description
1 polymer ?
#
loop_
_entity_poly.entity_id
_entity_poly.type
_entity_poly.pdbx_seq_one_letter_code
_entity_poly.pdbx_strand_id
1 'polypeptide(L)'
;MLDSIGEVKAFKILSDAGISTPESITLSRAASVKASSLASAIQGIVHADKTYPDSVSAWTTQLLGFSEQLNEASKASSLLADSLSPYTKPSELLQMKIGWECYVKGNELAPIPAFALVEGMGNVSIPQSLTDALTALKLDALKTAMNAINAKIEAAGSAGGDSNSGQGGAGGAQAPVITQDEIDALREAVTAAEVLLSEINSASESVVALTGRIKTSTTQATKGLENAVAITLTGSLLDDAVMSPAISLIMPQGVIDALQKNTKKEQ
;
A
#
# COMPACT_ATOMS: atom_id res chain seq x y z
N MET A 1 29.31 -19.80 -17.62
CA MET A 1 28.40 -18.63 -17.48
C MET A 1 29.07 -17.48 -18.19
N LEU A 2 28.33 -16.80 -19.09
CA LEU A 2 28.86 -15.89 -20.11
C LEU A 2 29.64 -16.61 -21.22
N ASP A 3 29.09 -17.73 -21.69
CA ASP A 3 29.76 -18.65 -22.61
C ASP A 3 29.61 -18.22 -24.09
N SER A 4 28.79 -17.20 -24.37
CA SER A 4 28.52 -16.65 -25.71
C SER A 4 28.76 -15.14 -25.82
N ILE A 5 29.04 -14.66 -27.05
CA ILE A 5 29.15 -13.23 -27.37
C ILE A 5 27.86 -12.47 -26.98
N GLY A 6 26.71 -13.12 -27.15
CA GLY A 6 25.41 -12.55 -26.76
C GLY A 6 25.31 -12.29 -25.26
N GLU A 7 25.74 -13.25 -24.43
CA GLU A 7 25.74 -13.09 -22.97
C GLU A 7 26.75 -12.05 -22.49
N VAL A 8 27.95 -11.99 -23.09
CA VAL A 8 28.93 -10.94 -22.77
C VAL A 8 28.38 -9.55 -23.15
N LYS A 9 27.67 -9.44 -24.28
CA LYS A 9 27.00 -8.18 -24.67
C LYS A 9 25.87 -7.83 -23.70
N ALA A 10 25.04 -8.78 -23.32
CA ALA A 10 23.96 -8.58 -22.36
C ALA A 10 24.49 -8.17 -20.99
N PHE A 11 25.59 -8.78 -20.53
CA PHE A 11 26.27 -8.41 -19.29
C PHE A 11 26.73 -6.95 -19.29
N LYS A 12 27.35 -6.48 -20.39
CA LYS A 12 27.76 -5.08 -20.53
C LYS A 12 26.57 -4.13 -20.49
N ILE A 13 25.52 -4.43 -21.27
CA ILE A 13 24.28 -3.62 -21.29
C ILE A 13 23.68 -3.54 -19.89
N LEU A 14 23.58 -4.67 -19.18
CA LEU A 14 23.03 -4.70 -17.83
C LEU A 14 23.91 -3.94 -16.81
N SER A 15 25.23 -4.03 -16.96
CA SER A 15 26.18 -3.32 -16.10
C SER A 15 26.07 -1.80 -16.28
N ASP A 16 25.81 -1.34 -17.51
CA ASP A 16 25.70 0.08 -17.84
C ASP A 16 24.30 0.65 -17.51
N ALA A 17 23.23 -0.08 -17.88
CA ALA A 17 21.85 0.40 -17.78
C ALA A 17 21.17 0.09 -16.43
N GLY A 18 21.65 -0.92 -15.70
CA GLY A 18 21.01 -1.42 -14.49
C GLY A 18 19.69 -2.16 -14.76
N ILE A 19 18.94 -2.41 -13.68
CA ILE A 19 17.66 -3.11 -13.71
C ILE A 19 16.52 -2.10 -13.86
N SER A 20 15.59 -2.35 -14.77
CA SER A 20 14.37 -1.56 -14.92
C SER A 20 13.39 -1.81 -13.76
N THR A 21 12.81 -0.74 -13.25
CA THR A 21 11.73 -0.82 -12.24
C THR A 21 10.40 -1.16 -12.91
N PRO A 22 9.66 -2.18 -12.45
CA PRO A 22 8.32 -2.48 -12.93
C PRO A 22 7.38 -1.27 -12.83
N GLU A 23 6.59 -1.05 -13.87
CA GLU A 23 5.67 0.10 -13.96
C GLU A 23 4.64 0.11 -12.83
N SER A 24 4.21 -1.06 -12.34
CA SER A 24 3.30 -1.19 -11.20
C SER A 24 3.86 -0.55 -9.92
N ILE A 25 5.18 -0.62 -9.70
CA ILE A 25 5.85 0.05 -8.58
C ILE A 25 5.80 1.58 -8.78
N THR A 26 6.16 2.05 -9.98
CA THR A 26 6.17 3.49 -10.30
C THR A 26 4.78 4.11 -10.13
N LEU A 27 3.75 3.47 -10.68
CA LEU A 27 2.35 3.91 -10.56
C LEU A 27 1.89 3.90 -9.09
N SER A 28 2.22 2.85 -8.34
CA SER A 28 1.86 2.74 -6.91
C SER A 28 2.52 3.83 -6.07
N ARG A 29 3.77 4.20 -6.34
CA ARG A 29 4.44 5.32 -5.67
C ARG A 29 3.79 6.66 -6.03
N ALA A 30 3.46 6.86 -7.30
CA ALA A 30 2.78 8.08 -7.75
C ALA A 30 1.39 8.23 -7.11
N ALA A 31 0.61 7.15 -7.05
CA ALA A 31 -0.68 7.10 -6.37
C ALA A 31 -0.56 7.43 -4.88
N SER A 32 0.46 6.87 -4.20
CA SER A 32 0.74 7.17 -2.78
C SER A 32 0.99 8.65 -2.53
N VAL A 33 1.90 9.25 -3.30
CA VAL A 33 2.23 10.69 -3.19
C VAL A 33 0.99 11.55 -3.45
N LYS A 34 0.20 11.20 -4.48
CA LYS A 34 -1.01 11.95 -4.82
C LYS A 34 -2.07 11.88 -3.74
N ALA A 35 -2.35 10.69 -3.21
CA ALA A 35 -3.31 10.49 -2.14
C ALA A 35 -2.90 11.25 -0.87
N SER A 36 -1.62 11.19 -0.48
CA SER A 36 -1.10 11.96 0.65
C SER A 36 -1.20 13.47 0.42
N SER A 37 -0.90 13.95 -0.79
CA SER A 37 -1.04 15.37 -1.12
C SER A 37 -2.49 15.86 -1.04
N LEU A 38 -3.46 15.06 -1.51
CA LEU A 38 -4.88 15.36 -1.38
C LEU A 38 -5.34 15.34 0.07
N ALA A 39 -4.87 14.37 0.87
CA ALA A 39 -5.15 14.31 2.31
C ALA A 39 -4.67 15.58 3.03
N SER A 40 -3.41 15.98 2.81
CA SER A 40 -2.85 17.21 3.38
C SER A 40 -3.60 18.47 2.90
N ALA A 41 -4.05 18.49 1.65
CA ALA A 41 -4.85 19.61 1.15
C ALA A 41 -6.23 19.70 1.83
N ILE A 42 -6.90 18.57 2.10
CA ILE A 42 -8.17 18.54 2.84
C ILE A 42 -7.95 18.90 4.32
N GLN A 43 -6.87 18.44 4.94
CA GLN A 43 -6.52 18.89 6.30
C GLN A 43 -6.26 20.39 6.35
N GLY A 44 -5.54 20.93 5.36
CA GLY A 44 -5.18 22.34 5.32
C GLY A 44 -6.37 23.30 5.15
N ILE A 45 -7.48 22.85 4.55
CA ILE A 45 -8.69 23.69 4.43
C ILE A 45 -9.51 23.72 5.74
N VAL A 46 -9.30 22.76 6.66
CA VAL A 46 -9.93 22.74 7.97
C VAL A 46 -8.93 23.27 9.01
N HIS A 47 -9.03 24.54 9.39
CA HIS A 47 -8.17 25.15 10.41
C HIS A 47 -8.37 24.48 11.78
N ALA A 48 -7.39 23.68 12.22
CA ALA A 48 -7.49 22.85 13.43
C ALA A 48 -7.49 23.65 14.74
N ASP A 49 -7.03 24.90 14.72
CA ASP A 49 -7.01 25.82 15.85
C ASP A 49 -8.34 26.58 16.02
N LYS A 50 -9.31 26.37 15.14
CA LYS A 50 -10.59 27.07 15.12
C LYS A 50 -11.75 26.15 15.53
N THR A 51 -12.70 26.75 16.26
CA THR A 51 -13.98 26.10 16.58
C THR A 51 -15.00 26.45 15.50
N TYR A 52 -15.50 25.44 14.79
CA TYR A 52 -16.53 25.62 13.78
C TYR A 52 -17.93 25.64 14.41
N PRO A 53 -18.85 26.52 13.95
CA PRO A 53 -20.24 26.52 14.40
C PRO A 53 -20.97 25.21 14.08
N ASP A 54 -21.98 24.88 14.88
CA ASP A 54 -22.80 23.67 14.72
C ASP A 54 -23.44 23.55 13.32
N SER A 55 -23.69 24.67 12.65
CA SER A 55 -24.26 24.69 11.30
C SER A 55 -23.35 24.08 10.23
N VAL A 56 -22.04 23.97 10.48
CA VAL A 56 -21.05 23.43 9.53
C VAL A 56 -20.13 22.37 10.13
N SER A 57 -20.17 22.17 11.46
CA SER A 57 -19.25 21.29 12.18
C SER A 57 -19.28 19.85 11.64
N ALA A 58 -20.46 19.29 11.36
CA ALA A 58 -20.62 17.96 10.77
C ALA A 58 -19.81 17.78 9.47
N TRP A 59 -19.83 18.78 8.59
CA TRP A 59 -19.13 18.75 7.30
C TRP A 59 -17.62 18.92 7.48
N THR A 60 -17.19 19.76 8.43
CA THR A 60 -15.76 19.86 8.75
C THR A 60 -15.21 18.58 9.37
N THR A 61 -15.98 17.88 10.20
CA THR A 61 -15.61 16.55 10.70
C THR A 61 -15.55 15.52 9.58
N GLN A 62 -16.52 15.55 8.65
CA GLN A 62 -16.52 14.64 7.51
C GLN A 62 -15.29 14.86 6.60
N LEU A 63 -14.86 16.11 6.39
CA LEU A 63 -13.63 16.42 5.66
C LEU A 63 -12.38 15.82 6.31
N LEU A 64 -12.29 15.87 7.65
CA LEU A 64 -11.19 15.19 8.36
C LEU A 64 -11.23 13.68 8.12
N GLY A 65 -12.42 13.07 8.12
CA GLY A 65 -12.61 11.67 7.75
C GLY A 65 -12.17 11.36 6.30
N PHE A 66 -12.44 12.24 5.33
CA PHE A 66 -11.93 12.07 3.96
C PHE A 66 -10.41 12.12 3.89
N SER A 67 -9.77 12.99 4.67
CA SER A 67 -8.31 13.00 4.75
C SER A 67 -7.75 11.68 5.31
N GLU A 68 -8.39 11.08 6.31
CA GLU A 68 -7.95 9.80 6.86
C GLU A 68 -8.05 8.68 5.81
N GLN A 69 -9.16 8.63 5.07
CA GLN A 69 -9.35 7.67 3.97
C GLN A 69 -8.27 7.81 2.88
N LEU A 70 -7.94 9.05 2.49
CA LEU A 70 -6.86 9.31 1.53
C LEU A 70 -5.48 8.90 2.07
N ASN A 71 -5.22 9.06 3.36
CA ASN A 71 -3.98 8.59 3.97
C ASN A 71 -3.89 7.05 3.97
N GLU A 72 -4.99 6.34 4.23
CA GLU A 72 -5.01 4.87 4.11
C GLU A 72 -4.84 4.42 2.64
N ALA A 73 -5.42 5.12 1.66
CA ALA A 73 -5.17 4.85 0.25
C ALA A 73 -3.70 5.09 -0.14
N SER A 74 -3.08 6.14 0.42
CA SER A 74 -1.65 6.41 0.25
C SER A 74 -0.79 5.25 0.77
N LYS A 75 -1.08 4.81 1.99
CA LYS A 75 -0.39 3.70 2.65
C LYS A 75 -0.58 2.38 1.91
N ALA A 76 -1.79 2.07 1.44
CA ALA A 76 -2.07 0.89 0.64
C ALA A 76 -1.20 0.86 -0.62
N SER A 77 -1.12 1.99 -1.34
CA SER A 77 -0.32 2.12 -2.55
C SER A 77 1.19 1.99 -2.27
N SER A 78 1.68 2.61 -1.19
CA SER A 78 3.09 2.44 -0.79
C SER A 78 3.38 0.96 -0.46
N LEU A 79 2.50 0.29 0.27
CA LEU A 79 2.67 -1.11 0.64
C LEU A 79 2.69 -2.04 -0.56
N LEU A 80 1.92 -1.75 -1.62
CA LEU A 80 2.00 -2.49 -2.88
C LEU A 80 3.41 -2.33 -3.49
N ALA A 81 3.89 -1.10 -3.64
CA ALA A 81 5.24 -0.84 -4.14
C ALA A 81 6.33 -1.51 -3.29
N ASP A 82 6.22 -1.42 -1.96
CA ASP A 82 7.14 -2.04 -1.01
C ASP A 82 7.12 -3.58 -1.10
N SER A 83 5.96 -4.19 -1.37
CA SER A 83 5.84 -5.64 -1.51
C SER A 83 6.51 -6.19 -2.78
N LEU A 84 6.68 -5.36 -3.80
CA LEU A 84 7.28 -5.73 -5.09
C LEU A 84 8.77 -5.38 -5.17
N SER A 85 9.18 -4.29 -4.51
CA SER A 85 10.54 -3.73 -4.60
C SER A 85 11.69 -4.74 -4.33
N PRO A 86 11.57 -5.69 -3.39
CA PRO A 86 12.64 -6.66 -3.13
C PRO A 86 12.92 -7.59 -4.30
N TYR A 87 11.95 -7.81 -5.19
CA TYR A 87 11.99 -8.88 -6.19
C TYR A 87 12.22 -8.38 -7.62
N THR A 88 12.79 -7.19 -7.76
CA THR A 88 13.02 -6.54 -9.06
C THR A 88 14.22 -7.11 -9.82
N LYS A 89 15.12 -7.85 -9.16
CA LYS A 89 16.28 -8.49 -9.79
C LYS A 89 15.93 -9.90 -10.30
N PRO A 90 16.47 -10.34 -11.45
CA PRO A 90 16.22 -11.68 -11.98
C PRO A 90 16.56 -12.81 -11.02
N SER A 91 17.63 -12.69 -10.22
CA SER A 91 18.02 -13.70 -9.23
C SER A 91 16.98 -13.86 -8.12
N GLU A 92 16.48 -12.75 -7.58
CA GLU A 92 15.45 -12.74 -6.53
C GLU A 92 14.13 -13.30 -7.06
N LEU A 93 13.73 -12.90 -8.26
CA LEU A 93 12.52 -13.39 -8.90
C LEU A 93 12.60 -14.89 -9.21
N LEU A 94 13.75 -15.37 -9.68
CA LEU A 94 13.99 -16.79 -9.93
C LEU A 94 13.95 -17.59 -8.62
N GLN A 95 14.59 -17.11 -7.56
CA GLN A 95 14.55 -17.75 -6.25
C GLN A 95 13.13 -17.88 -5.72
N MET A 96 12.33 -16.81 -5.81
CA MET A 96 10.93 -16.82 -5.43
C MET A 96 10.09 -17.75 -6.30
N LYS A 97 10.34 -17.80 -7.62
CA LYS A 97 9.64 -18.72 -8.52
C LYS A 97 9.91 -20.18 -8.19
N ILE A 98 11.17 -20.54 -7.94
CA ILE A 98 11.56 -21.89 -7.52
C ILE A 98 10.88 -22.23 -6.18
N GLY A 99 10.95 -21.31 -5.21
CA GLY A 99 10.30 -21.51 -3.91
C GLY A 99 8.79 -21.71 -4.02
N TRP A 100 8.11 -20.94 -4.87
CA TRP A 100 6.69 -21.12 -5.16
C TRP A 100 6.39 -22.49 -5.76
N GLU A 101 7.20 -22.94 -6.72
CA GLU A 101 7.04 -24.28 -7.30
C GLU A 101 7.28 -25.39 -6.28
N CYS A 102 8.25 -25.24 -5.39
CA CYS A 102 8.47 -26.15 -4.27
C CYS A 102 7.26 -26.18 -3.33
N TYR A 103 6.69 -25.03 -3.00
CA TYR A 103 5.48 -24.93 -2.18
C TYR A 103 4.29 -25.64 -2.83
N VAL A 104 4.00 -25.33 -4.09
CA VAL A 104 2.89 -25.94 -4.85
C VAL A 104 3.06 -27.45 -4.94
N LYS A 105 4.24 -27.94 -5.31
CA LYS A 105 4.53 -29.37 -5.45
C LYS A 105 4.47 -30.09 -4.10
N GLY A 106 5.10 -29.53 -3.07
CA GLY A 106 5.16 -30.12 -1.74
C GLY A 106 3.81 -30.18 -1.03
N ASN A 107 2.82 -29.37 -1.44
CA ASN A 107 1.46 -29.40 -0.93
C ASN A 107 0.45 -29.99 -1.93
N GLU A 108 0.94 -30.56 -3.05
CA GLU A 108 0.11 -31.21 -4.07
C GLU A 108 -1.08 -30.35 -4.57
N LEU A 109 -0.87 -29.02 -4.69
CA LEU A 109 -1.96 -28.10 -5.04
C LEU A 109 -2.40 -28.29 -6.50
N ALA A 110 -3.68 -28.64 -6.68
CA ALA A 110 -4.33 -28.79 -7.99
C ALA A 110 -5.71 -28.11 -8.00
N PRO A 111 -5.98 -27.16 -8.92
CA PRO A 111 -5.07 -26.63 -9.94
C PRO A 111 -3.93 -25.80 -9.32
N ILE A 112 -2.82 -25.66 -10.06
CA ILE A 112 -1.67 -24.86 -9.60
C ILE A 112 -2.10 -23.38 -9.55
N PRO A 113 -2.08 -22.75 -8.37
CA PRO A 113 -2.41 -21.33 -8.27
C PRO A 113 -1.33 -20.48 -8.96
N ALA A 114 -1.78 -19.41 -9.60
CA ALA A 114 -0.89 -18.42 -10.21
C ALA A 114 -0.03 -17.74 -9.13
N PHE A 115 1.21 -17.41 -9.49
CA PHE A 115 2.13 -16.78 -8.56
C PHE A 115 1.85 -15.27 -8.47
N ALA A 116 1.23 -14.83 -7.38
CA ALA A 116 0.75 -13.46 -7.23
C ALA A 116 1.87 -12.40 -7.32
N LEU A 117 3.12 -12.73 -6.97
CA LEU A 117 4.26 -11.82 -7.19
C LEU A 117 4.43 -11.48 -8.68
N VAL A 118 4.41 -12.47 -9.56
CA VAL A 118 4.58 -12.27 -11.01
C VAL A 118 3.38 -11.51 -11.59
N GLU A 119 2.16 -11.85 -11.16
CA GLU A 119 0.96 -11.10 -11.53
C GLU A 119 1.08 -9.63 -11.10
N GLY A 120 1.51 -9.37 -9.86
CA GLY A 120 1.65 -8.01 -9.31
C GLY A 120 2.73 -7.18 -10.00
N MET A 121 3.85 -7.78 -10.41
CA MET A 121 4.87 -7.09 -11.19
C MET A 121 4.37 -6.66 -12.57
N GLY A 122 3.50 -7.46 -13.19
CA GLY A 122 2.88 -7.16 -14.49
C GLY A 122 1.58 -6.34 -14.40
N ASN A 123 1.03 -6.11 -13.20
CA ASN A 123 -0.28 -5.47 -13.04
C ASN A 123 -0.16 -3.94 -13.00
N VAL A 124 -0.40 -3.30 -14.14
CA VAL A 124 -0.49 -1.84 -14.23
C VAL A 124 -1.91 -1.32 -13.95
N SER A 125 -2.94 -2.14 -14.21
CA SER A 125 -4.33 -1.69 -14.17
C SER A 125 -4.80 -1.32 -12.77
N ILE A 126 -4.46 -2.09 -11.74
CA ILE A 126 -4.91 -1.84 -10.36
C ILE A 126 -4.34 -0.51 -9.82
N PRO A 127 -3.02 -0.26 -9.86
CA PRO A 127 -2.50 1.04 -9.41
C PRO A 127 -2.90 2.20 -10.33
N GLN A 128 -3.14 1.95 -11.62
CA GLN A 128 -3.68 2.97 -12.53
C GLN A 128 -5.11 3.37 -12.17
N SER A 129 -6.00 2.42 -11.89
CA SER A 129 -7.39 2.72 -11.49
C SER A 129 -7.45 3.60 -10.25
N LEU A 130 -6.61 3.34 -9.24
CA LEU A 130 -6.51 4.20 -8.07
C LEU A 130 -5.95 5.59 -8.42
N THR A 131 -4.93 5.65 -9.30
CA THR A 131 -4.40 6.92 -9.80
C THR A 131 -5.46 7.76 -10.51
N ASP A 132 -6.30 7.12 -11.31
CA ASP A 132 -7.38 7.77 -12.06
C ASP A 132 -8.46 8.32 -11.10
N ALA A 133 -8.90 7.51 -10.13
CA ALA A 133 -9.85 7.93 -9.10
C ALA A 133 -9.32 9.13 -8.27
N LEU A 134 -8.05 9.07 -7.84
CA LEU A 134 -7.39 10.20 -7.18
C LEU A 134 -7.27 11.43 -8.07
N THR A 135 -7.20 11.26 -9.39
CA THR A 135 -7.14 12.37 -10.36
C THR A 135 -8.49 13.04 -10.53
N ALA A 136 -9.57 12.26 -10.44
CA ALA A 136 -10.95 12.75 -10.54
C ALA A 136 -11.33 13.64 -9.36
N LEU A 137 -10.80 13.37 -8.15
CA LEU A 137 -11.05 14.20 -6.97
C LEU A 137 -10.45 15.62 -7.14
N LYS A 138 -11.33 16.58 -7.46
CA LYS A 138 -11.00 18.01 -7.49
C LYS A 138 -11.42 18.66 -6.18
N LEU A 139 -10.56 19.51 -5.64
CA LEU A 139 -10.79 20.17 -4.35
C LEU A 139 -11.21 21.65 -4.49
N ASP A 140 -11.40 22.16 -5.71
CA ASP A 140 -11.65 23.58 -5.97
C ASP A 140 -12.94 24.09 -5.29
N ALA A 141 -14.04 23.33 -5.41
CA ALA A 141 -15.31 23.66 -4.77
C ALA A 141 -15.21 23.61 -3.23
N LEU A 142 -14.57 22.57 -2.69
CA LEU A 142 -14.32 22.43 -1.25
C LEU A 142 -13.47 23.59 -0.70
N LYS A 143 -12.38 23.93 -1.38
CA LYS A 143 -11.52 25.07 -1.03
C LYS A 143 -12.30 26.37 -1.05
N THR A 144 -13.13 26.59 -2.06
CA THR A 144 -13.93 27.81 -2.18
C THR A 144 -14.91 27.95 -1.01
N ALA A 145 -15.68 26.90 -0.72
CA ALA A 145 -16.65 26.89 0.38
C ALA A 145 -15.98 27.05 1.75
N MET A 146 -14.91 26.29 2.02
CA MET A 146 -14.18 26.37 3.29
C MET A 146 -13.47 27.72 3.46
N ASN A 147 -12.90 28.31 2.41
CA ASN A 147 -12.27 29.63 2.52
C ASN A 147 -13.27 30.73 2.89
N ALA A 148 -14.49 30.67 2.36
CA ALA A 148 -15.56 31.62 2.73
C ALA A 148 -15.94 31.48 4.21
N ILE A 149 -16.12 30.25 4.68
CA ILE A 149 -16.42 29.95 6.09
C ILE A 149 -15.27 30.36 7.01
N ASN A 150 -14.03 29.99 6.68
CA ASN A 150 -12.85 30.32 7.47
C ASN A 150 -12.68 31.84 7.59
N ALA A 151 -12.89 32.60 6.51
CA ALA A 151 -12.83 34.07 6.56
C ALA A 151 -13.81 34.68 7.57
N LYS A 152 -15.03 34.13 7.69
CA LYS A 152 -16.03 34.57 8.69
C LYS A 152 -15.59 34.23 10.12
N ILE A 153 -15.03 33.04 10.31
CA ILE A 153 -14.51 32.58 11.60
C ILE A 153 -13.34 33.48 12.05
N GLU A 154 -12.41 33.81 11.15
CA GLU A 154 -11.29 34.72 11.45
C GLU A 154 -11.76 36.14 11.81
N ALA A 155 -12.74 36.67 11.07
CA ALA A 155 -13.31 37.99 11.33
C ALA A 155 -14.00 38.06 12.70
N ALA A 156 -14.71 36.99 13.09
CA ALA A 156 -15.35 36.89 14.40
C ALA A 156 -14.33 36.82 15.56
N GLY A 157 -13.19 36.16 15.36
CA GLY A 157 -12.11 36.06 16.35
C GLY A 157 -11.25 37.32 16.50
N SER A 158 -11.18 38.16 15.45
CA SER A 158 -10.33 39.37 15.43
C SER A 158 -11.02 40.62 15.99
N ALA A 159 -12.31 40.56 16.28
CA ALA A 159 -13.11 41.71 16.74
C ALA A 159 -12.77 42.23 18.16
N GLY A 160 -11.76 41.66 18.84
CA GLY A 160 -11.30 42.07 20.18
C GLY A 160 -10.01 42.89 20.21
N GLY A 161 -9.50 43.37 19.07
CA GLY A 161 -8.12 43.82 18.93
C GLY A 161 -7.87 45.25 18.46
N ASP A 162 -8.65 46.25 18.89
CA ASP A 162 -8.13 47.62 19.04
C ASP A 162 -9.11 48.55 19.77
N SER A 163 -8.85 48.86 21.04
CA SER A 163 -9.22 50.17 21.61
C SER A 163 -8.68 50.32 23.03
N ASN A 164 -7.62 51.11 23.13
CA ASN A 164 -7.20 51.82 24.32
C ASN A 164 -8.28 52.84 24.74
N SER A 165 -9.29 52.43 25.51
CA SER A 165 -10.12 53.34 26.33
C SER A 165 -11.09 52.53 27.19
N GLY A 166 -11.10 52.82 28.49
CA GLY A 166 -11.72 51.97 29.50
C GLY A 166 -13.25 51.90 29.49
N GLN A 167 -13.71 51.09 30.45
CA GLN A 167 -15.06 51.01 31.02
C GLN A 167 -16.02 50.00 30.37
N GLY A 168 -16.08 48.83 31.02
CA GLY A 168 -17.32 48.07 31.28
C GLY A 168 -18.15 47.61 30.09
N GLY A 169 -17.86 46.42 29.58
CA GLY A 169 -18.79 45.67 28.75
C GLY A 169 -18.23 44.30 28.44
N ALA A 170 -18.88 43.24 28.89
CA ALA A 170 -18.60 41.87 28.48
C ALA A 170 -19.03 41.71 27.00
N GLY A 171 -18.23 42.25 26.09
CA GLY A 171 -18.35 42.01 24.65
C GLY A 171 -17.81 40.63 24.35
N GLY A 172 -18.62 39.59 24.56
CA GLY A 172 -18.30 38.25 24.09
C GLY A 172 -18.07 38.30 22.57
N ALA A 173 -17.02 37.63 22.10
CA ALA A 173 -16.77 37.47 20.67
C ALA A 173 -18.07 37.05 19.97
N GLN A 174 -18.55 37.87 19.03
CA GLN A 174 -19.80 37.59 18.35
C GLN A 174 -19.59 36.33 17.50
N ALA A 175 -20.44 35.32 17.70
CA ALA A 175 -20.34 34.07 16.95
C ALA A 175 -20.40 34.37 15.43
N PRO A 176 -19.55 33.72 14.61
CA PRO A 176 -19.55 33.95 13.17
C PRO A 176 -20.91 33.59 12.59
N VAL A 177 -21.51 34.54 11.85
CA VAL A 177 -22.76 34.31 11.12
C VAL A 177 -22.42 33.70 9.77
N ILE A 178 -22.66 32.39 9.64
CA ILE A 178 -22.55 31.66 8.38
C ILE A 178 -23.91 31.70 7.68
N THR A 179 -23.93 32.09 6.41
CA THR A 179 -25.15 32.21 5.60
C THR A 179 -25.62 30.85 5.11
N GLN A 180 -26.90 30.76 4.75
CA GLN A 180 -27.48 29.53 4.21
C GLN A 180 -26.80 29.11 2.88
N ASP A 181 -26.49 30.08 2.01
CA ASP A 181 -25.79 29.83 0.75
C ASP A 181 -24.39 29.22 0.97
N GLU A 182 -23.65 29.68 2.00
CA GLU A 182 -22.34 29.11 2.36
C GLU A 182 -22.47 27.68 2.91
N ILE A 183 -23.50 27.41 3.72
CA ILE A 183 -23.79 26.06 4.24
C ILE A 183 -24.14 25.11 3.09
N ASP A 184 -25.00 25.55 2.17
CA ASP A 184 -25.44 24.75 1.02
C ASP A 184 -24.26 24.48 0.07
N ALA A 185 -23.42 25.48 -0.21
CA ALA A 185 -22.21 25.31 -1.02
C ALA A 185 -21.23 24.30 -0.40
N LEU A 186 -21.01 24.36 0.91
CA LEU A 186 -20.16 23.36 1.60
C LEU A 186 -20.78 21.97 1.52
N ARG A 187 -22.09 21.85 1.79
CA ARG A 187 -22.80 20.57 1.72
C ARG A 187 -22.67 19.94 0.34
N GLU A 188 -22.95 20.69 -0.73
CA GLU A 188 -22.87 20.20 -2.10
C GLU A 188 -21.44 19.76 -2.46
N ALA A 189 -20.44 20.55 -2.09
CA ALA A 189 -19.04 20.20 -2.34
C ALA A 189 -18.59 18.94 -1.57
N VAL A 190 -19.04 18.77 -0.32
CA VAL A 190 -18.77 17.58 0.48
C VAL A 190 -19.47 16.35 -0.10
N THR A 191 -20.74 16.45 -0.48
CA THR A 191 -21.49 15.35 -1.11
C THR A 191 -20.86 14.92 -2.43
N ALA A 192 -20.42 15.87 -3.26
CA ALA A 192 -19.73 15.54 -4.51
C ALA A 192 -18.39 14.84 -4.26
N ALA A 193 -17.62 15.29 -3.26
CA ALA A 193 -16.38 14.63 -2.87
C ALA A 193 -16.61 13.22 -2.31
N GLU A 194 -17.68 13.02 -1.53
CA GLU A 194 -18.02 11.72 -0.94
C GLU A 194 -18.17 10.61 -1.98
N VAL A 195 -18.84 10.92 -3.11
CA VAL A 195 -19.00 9.97 -4.22
C VAL A 195 -17.63 9.53 -4.77
N LEU A 196 -16.73 10.48 -5.01
CA LEU A 196 -15.38 10.20 -5.52
C LEU A 196 -14.51 9.47 -4.49
N LEU A 197 -14.68 9.76 -3.20
CA LEU A 197 -14.00 9.05 -2.12
C LEU A 197 -14.44 7.58 -2.04
N SER A 198 -15.71 7.28 -2.32
CA SER A 198 -16.18 5.89 -2.42
C SER A 198 -15.47 5.12 -3.54
N GLU A 199 -15.27 5.75 -4.71
CA GLU A 199 -14.50 5.16 -5.82
C GLU A 199 -13.03 4.94 -5.45
N ILE A 200 -12.41 5.92 -4.79
CA ILE A 200 -11.03 5.80 -4.27
C ILE A 200 -10.92 4.65 -3.28
N ASN A 201 -11.89 4.48 -2.37
CA ASN A 201 -11.89 3.38 -1.40
C ASN A 201 -11.99 2.02 -2.09
N SER A 202 -12.88 1.86 -3.07
CA SER A 202 -13.00 0.61 -3.83
C SER A 202 -11.73 0.27 -4.61
N ALA A 203 -11.08 1.26 -5.23
CA ALA A 203 -9.80 1.08 -5.90
C ALA A 203 -8.68 0.73 -4.91
N SER A 204 -8.67 1.36 -3.73
CA SER A 204 -7.74 1.08 -2.63
C SER A 204 -7.88 -0.35 -2.09
N GLU A 205 -9.11 -0.85 -1.93
CA GLU A 205 -9.37 -2.25 -1.52
C GLU A 205 -8.76 -3.25 -2.52
N SER A 206 -8.83 -2.95 -3.82
CA SER A 206 -8.20 -3.77 -4.85
C SER A 206 -6.67 -3.80 -4.73
N VAL A 207 -6.06 -2.65 -4.42
CA VAL A 207 -4.61 -2.53 -4.13
C VAL A 207 -4.24 -3.33 -2.87
N VAL A 208 -5.03 -3.23 -1.80
CA VAL A 208 -4.82 -3.99 -0.55
C VAL A 208 -4.92 -5.49 -0.80
N ALA A 209 -5.93 -5.94 -1.55
CA ALA A 209 -6.14 -7.34 -1.88
C ALA A 209 -4.96 -7.91 -2.68
N LEU A 210 -4.48 -7.19 -3.71
CA LEU A 210 -3.30 -7.59 -4.46
C LEU A 210 -2.06 -7.67 -3.57
N THR A 211 -1.83 -6.65 -2.73
CA THR A 211 -0.70 -6.61 -1.79
C THR A 211 -0.72 -7.80 -0.84
N GLY A 212 -1.90 -8.15 -0.29
CA GLY A 212 -2.08 -9.30 0.58
C GLY A 212 -1.74 -10.62 -0.13
N ARG A 213 -2.22 -10.80 -1.36
CA ARG A 213 -1.90 -11.99 -2.18
C ARG A 213 -0.41 -12.10 -2.47
N ILE A 214 0.25 -11.00 -2.83
CA ILE A 214 1.70 -10.96 -3.05
C ILE A 214 2.42 -11.42 -1.79
N LYS A 215 2.17 -10.76 -0.64
CA LYS A 215 2.82 -11.10 0.64
C LYS A 215 2.63 -12.55 1.06
N THR A 216 1.41 -13.08 0.93
CA THR A 216 1.13 -14.48 1.24
C THR A 216 1.91 -15.41 0.31
N SER A 217 1.85 -15.17 -1.01
CA SER A 217 2.54 -16.02 -1.98
C SER A 217 4.06 -15.99 -1.85
N THR A 218 4.66 -14.84 -1.54
CA THR A 218 6.11 -14.72 -1.33
C THR A 218 6.54 -15.38 -0.03
N THR A 219 5.74 -15.27 1.03
CA THR A 219 6.00 -15.99 2.29
C THR A 219 5.96 -17.51 2.09
N GLN A 220 4.95 -17.99 1.35
CA GLN A 220 4.83 -19.41 0.99
C GLN A 220 5.99 -19.86 0.10
N ALA A 221 6.41 -19.03 -0.87
CA ALA A 221 7.55 -19.32 -1.73
C ALA A 221 8.86 -19.43 -0.93
N THR A 222 9.14 -18.49 -0.03
CA THR A 222 10.33 -18.55 0.84
C THR A 222 10.34 -19.84 1.65
N LYS A 223 9.23 -20.16 2.33
CA LYS A 223 9.11 -21.40 3.12
C LYS A 223 9.22 -22.64 2.25
N GLY A 224 8.65 -22.61 1.05
CA GLY A 224 8.73 -23.71 0.08
C GLY A 224 10.17 -24.01 -0.31
N LEU A 225 10.96 -22.98 -0.59
CA LEU A 225 12.38 -23.11 -0.91
C LEU A 225 13.18 -23.64 0.30
N GLU A 226 13.00 -23.03 1.48
CA GLU A 226 13.70 -23.44 2.70
C GLU A 226 13.43 -24.91 3.04
N ASN A 227 12.17 -25.34 2.95
CA ASN A 227 11.79 -26.73 3.18
C ASN A 227 12.41 -27.66 2.13
N ALA A 228 12.39 -27.30 0.85
CA ALA A 228 12.97 -28.12 -0.21
C ALA A 228 14.49 -28.28 -0.04
N VAL A 229 15.19 -27.21 0.34
CA VAL A 229 16.62 -27.25 0.66
C VAL A 229 16.87 -28.15 1.87
N ALA A 230 16.12 -27.97 2.96
CA ALA A 230 16.26 -28.78 4.18
C ALA A 230 16.04 -30.27 3.89
N ILE A 231 15.01 -30.63 3.12
CA ILE A 231 14.71 -32.01 2.73
C ILE A 231 15.83 -32.58 1.85
N THR A 232 16.32 -31.81 0.88
CA THR A 232 17.40 -32.26 -0.02
C THR A 232 18.70 -32.51 0.75
N LEU A 233 19.08 -31.58 1.64
CA LEU A 233 20.27 -31.74 2.48
C LEU A 233 20.12 -32.93 3.43
N THR A 234 18.96 -33.08 4.08
CA THR A 234 18.65 -34.24 4.92
C THR A 234 18.83 -35.53 4.14
N GLY A 235 18.19 -35.66 2.97
CA GLY A 235 18.30 -36.84 2.12
C GLY A 235 19.75 -37.18 1.75
N SER A 236 20.57 -36.16 1.44
CA SER A 236 21.99 -36.37 1.10
C SER A 236 22.89 -36.74 2.27
N LEU A 237 22.52 -36.35 3.50
CA LEU A 237 23.35 -36.52 4.71
C LEU A 237 22.92 -37.71 5.58
N LEU A 238 21.77 -38.33 5.31
CA LEU A 238 21.28 -39.48 6.07
C LEU A 238 22.18 -40.71 5.96
N ASP A 239 22.90 -40.86 4.84
CA ASP A 239 23.84 -41.96 4.61
C ASP A 239 25.28 -41.65 5.07
N ASP A 240 25.54 -40.42 5.53
CA ASP A 240 26.85 -40.02 6.06
C ASP A 240 26.99 -40.42 7.53
N ALA A 241 27.99 -41.25 7.85
CA ALA A 241 28.18 -41.82 9.19
C ALA A 241 28.47 -40.77 10.28
N VAL A 242 28.97 -39.59 9.92
CA VAL A 242 29.30 -38.52 10.87
C VAL A 242 28.11 -37.59 11.06
N MET A 243 27.39 -37.27 9.98
CA MET A 243 26.30 -36.29 9.99
C MET A 243 24.94 -36.91 10.33
N SER A 244 24.69 -38.18 9.99
CA SER A 244 23.41 -38.86 10.21
C SER A 244 22.90 -38.81 11.66
N PRO A 245 23.76 -39.01 12.71
CA PRO A 245 23.33 -38.83 14.10
C PRO A 245 22.87 -37.41 14.41
N ALA A 246 23.58 -36.39 13.90
CA ALA A 246 23.22 -34.99 14.12
C ALA A 246 21.92 -34.61 13.38
N ILE A 247 21.75 -35.06 12.14
CA ILE A 247 20.54 -34.85 11.35
C ILE A 247 19.31 -35.50 12.02
N SER A 248 19.48 -36.70 12.59
CA SER A 248 18.40 -37.41 13.29
C SER A 248 17.91 -36.70 14.56
N LEU A 249 18.71 -35.78 15.13
CA LEU A 249 18.31 -34.98 16.30
C LEU A 249 17.49 -33.74 15.92
N ILE A 250 17.65 -33.22 14.69
CA ILE A 250 17.05 -31.94 14.27
C ILE A 250 15.92 -32.10 13.24
N MET A 251 15.81 -33.26 12.61
CA MET A 251 14.75 -33.56 11.64
C MET A 251 13.64 -34.41 12.27
N PRO A 252 12.36 -34.15 11.95
CA PRO A 252 11.27 -35.00 12.40
C PRO A 252 11.42 -36.43 11.88
N GLN A 253 11.15 -37.43 12.73
CA GLN A 253 11.30 -38.84 12.37
C GLN A 253 10.51 -39.22 11.10
N GLY A 254 9.29 -38.71 10.94
CA GLY A 254 8.49 -38.97 9.74
C GLY A 254 9.13 -38.49 8.44
N VAL A 255 9.97 -37.43 8.49
CA VAL A 255 10.75 -36.95 7.34
C VAL A 255 11.89 -37.94 7.02
N ILE A 256 12.61 -38.40 8.05
CA ILE A 256 13.69 -39.40 7.89
C ILE A 256 13.13 -40.67 7.26
N ASP A 257 12.02 -41.19 7.81
CA ASP A 257 11.38 -42.41 7.33
C ASP A 257 10.92 -42.27 5.87
N ALA A 258 10.35 -41.11 5.51
CA ALA A 258 9.91 -40.84 4.13
C ALA A 258 11.08 -40.80 3.15
N LEU A 259 12.22 -40.23 3.54
CA LEU A 259 13.41 -40.11 2.69
C LEU A 259 14.17 -41.44 2.54
N GLN A 260 14.26 -42.24 3.60
CA GLN A 260 14.88 -43.56 3.57
C GLN A 260 14.04 -44.61 2.82
N LYS A 261 12.72 -44.42 2.72
CA LYS A 261 11.86 -45.27 1.88
C LYS A 261 12.19 -45.11 0.39
N ASN A 262 12.60 -43.93 -0.06
CA ASN A 262 12.96 -43.68 -1.47
C ASN A 262 14.31 -44.26 -1.90
N THR A 263 15.20 -44.67 -0.98
CA THR A 263 16.44 -45.40 -1.34
C THR A 263 16.22 -46.90 -1.55
N LYS A 264 15.07 -47.45 -1.12
CA LYS A 264 14.61 -48.80 -1.50
C LYS A 264 13.63 -48.65 -2.66
N LYS A 265 14.12 -48.83 -3.91
CA LYS A 265 13.25 -48.89 -5.10
C LYS A 265 12.01 -49.75 -4.78
N GLU A 266 10.82 -49.19 -5.00
CA GLU A 266 9.60 -50.00 -5.09
C GLU A 266 9.86 -51.12 -6.11
N GLN A 267 9.80 -52.37 -5.64
CA GLN A 267 9.90 -53.58 -6.47
C GLN A 267 8.53 -53.92 -7.05
#